data_AF-A0A535TC84-F1
#
_entry.id   AF-A0A535TC84-F1
#
_cell.length_a   1.000
_cell.length_b   1.000
_cell.length_c   1.000
_cell.angle_alpha   90.00
_cell.angle_beta   90.00
_cell.angle_gamma   90.00
#
_symmetry.space_group_name_H-M   'P 1'
#
loop_
_entity.id
_entity.type
_entity.pdbx_description
1 polymer ?
#
loop_
_entity_poly.entity_id
_entity_poly.type
_entity_poly.pdbx_seq_one_letter_code
_entity_poly.pdbx_strand_id
1 'polypeptide(L)' 'MAEHVEQVRLAAERIRTYVRRTPVLTSDLVPDLRLKPECFQVTGSFKPRGAFNAVLALLEEGTRPRG' A
#
# COMPACT_ATOMS: atom_id res chain seq x y z
N MET A 1 17.59 3.03 -8.94
CA MET A 1 16.76 3.91 -8.09
C MET A 1 15.50 4.40 -8.82
N ALA A 2 15.62 5.02 -10.01
CA ALA A 2 14.46 5.54 -10.75
C ALA A 2 13.42 4.46 -11.13
N GLU A 3 13.90 3.30 -11.59
CA GLU A 3 13.05 2.15 -11.93
C GLU A 3 12.24 1.64 -10.73
N HIS A 4 12.87 1.53 -9.56
CA HIS A 4 12.17 1.08 -8.34
C HIS A 4 11.05 2.04 -7.93
N VAL A 5 11.29 3.35 -8.02
CA VAL A 5 10.24 4.35 -7.74
C VAL A 5 9.07 4.20 -8.69
N GLU A 6 9.33 3.90 -9.96
CA GLU A 6 8.27 3.67 -10.94
C GLU A 6 7.44 2.42 -10.63
N GLN A 7 8.08 1.32 -10.21
CA GLN A 7 7.37 0.13 -9.74
C GLN A 7 6.45 0.44 -8.55
N VAL A 8 6.88 1.30 -7.63
CA VAL A 8 6.04 1.75 -6.51
C VAL A 8 4.86 2.60 -6.98
N ARG A 9 5.04 3.46 -7.99
CA ARG A 9 3.94 4.26 -8.57
C ARG A 9 2.91 3.38 -9.27
N LEU A 10 3.36 2.44 -10.10
CA LEU A 10 2.48 1.48 -10.77
C LEU A 10 1.69 0.65 -9.76
N ALA A 11 2.37 0.17 -8.70
CA ALA A 11 1.71 -0.53 -7.60
C ALA A 11 0.65 0.34 -6.92
N ALA A 12 0.93 1.63 -6.70
CA ALA A 12 -0.01 2.57 -6.07
C ALA A 12 -1.28 2.79 -6.90
N GLU A 13 -1.16 2.90 -8.23
CA GLU A 13 -2.33 3.00 -9.11
C GLU A 13 -3.12 1.69 -9.15
N ARG A 14 -2.43 0.55 -9.29
CA ARG A 14 -3.04 -0.80 -9.32
C ARG A 14 -3.92 -1.09 -8.11
N ILE A 15 -3.45 -0.76 -6.91
CA ILE A 15 -4.15 -1.10 -5.66
C ILE A 15 -5.15 -0.04 -5.19
N ARG A 16 -5.25 1.10 -5.89
CA ARG A 16 -5.91 2.32 -5.40
C ARG A 16 -7.35 2.12 -4.91
N THR A 17 -8.11 1.24 -5.56
CA THR A 17 -9.51 0.94 -5.23
C THR A 17 -9.68 -0.09 -4.11
N TYR A 18 -8.61 -0.80 -3.75
CA TYR A 18 -8.64 -1.91 -2.77
C TYR A 18 -8.03 -1.55 -1.42
N VAL A 19 -7.33 -0.41 -1.34
CA VAL A 19 -6.68 0.06 -0.11
C VAL A 19 -7.23 1.41 0.32
N ARG A 20 -7.21 1.66 1.63
CA ARG A 20 -7.50 2.97 2.21
C ARG A 20 -6.29 3.89 2.06
N ARG A 21 -6.56 5.14 1.69
CA ARG A 21 -5.60 6.24 1.86
C ARG A 21 -5.60 6.65 3.33
N THR A 22 -4.81 5.93 4.13
CA THR A 22 -4.59 6.22 5.56
C THR A 22 -4.11 7.68 5.73
N PRO A 23 -4.54 8.41 6.77
CA PRO A 23 -4.10 9.78 7.00
C PRO A 23 -2.62 9.81 7.41
N VAL A 24 -2.04 11.01 7.50
CA VAL A 24 -0.82 11.26 8.28
C VAL A 24 -1.26 11.94 9.56
N LEU A 25 -0.90 11.38 10.70
CA LEU A 25 -1.22 11.93 12.02
C LEU A 25 -0.01 12.68 12.59
N THR A 26 -0.30 13.70 13.38
CA THR A 26 0.66 14.44 14.21
C THR A 26 0.26 14.29 15.66
N SER A 27 1.19 14.53 16.58
CA SER A 27 0.92 14.55 18.03
C SER A 27 1.64 15.74 18.66
N ASP A 28 1.02 16.28 19.71
CA ASP A 28 1.58 17.27 20.63
C ASP A 28 2.56 16.65 21.64
N LEU A 29 2.56 15.32 21.82
CA LEU A 29 3.46 14.61 22.73
C LEU A 29 4.90 14.55 22.23
N VAL A 30 5.08 14.45 20.93
CA VAL A 30 6.40 14.38 20.29
C VAL A 30 6.41 15.38 19.13
N PRO A 31 7.07 16.54 19.30
CA PRO A 31 7.22 17.51 18.23
C PRO A 31 7.80 16.87 16.96
N ASP A 32 7.32 17.33 15.81
CA ASP A 32 7.74 16.90 14.46
C ASP A 32 7.50 15.42 14.10
N LEU A 33 6.97 14.60 15.01
CA LEU A 33 6.60 13.23 14.68
C LEU A 33 5.42 13.19 13.70
N ARG A 34 5.61 12.51 12.58
CA ARG A 34 4.56 12.18 11.61
C ARG A 34 4.32 10.68 11.63
N LEU A 35 3.09 10.27 11.97
CA LEU A 35 2.69 8.87 11.95
C LEU A 35 1.89 8.57 10.68
N LYS A 36 2.24 7.48 10.01
CA LYS A 36 1.44 6.87 8.95
C LYS A 36 0.81 5.57 9.50
N PRO A 37 -0.36 5.64 10.16
CA PRO A 37 -0.94 4.50 10.86
C PRO A 37 -1.55 3.51 9.87
N GLU A 38 -0.73 2.58 9.37
CA GLU A 38 -1.21 1.51 8.50
C GLU A 38 -2.08 0.47 9.23
N CYS A 39 -2.20 0.55 10.55
CA CYS A 39 -3.23 -0.17 11.30
C CYS A 39 -4.66 0.28 10.94
N PHE A 40 -4.85 1.43 10.28
CA PHE A 40 -6.18 1.87 9.81
C PHE A 40 -6.56 1.31 8.43
N GLN A 41 -5.66 0.54 7.81
CA GLN A 41 -5.94 -0.18 6.58
C GLN A 41 -7.01 -1.26 6.79
N VAL A 42 -7.60 -1.76 5.70
CA VAL A 42 -8.75 -2.70 5.71
C VAL A 42 -8.57 -3.91 6.65
N THR A 43 -7.35 -4.45 6.78
CA THR A 43 -7.07 -5.63 7.62
C THR A 43 -6.23 -5.31 8.85
N GLY A 44 -6.22 -4.06 9.32
CA GLY A 44 -5.49 -3.69 10.54
C GLY A 44 -3.96 -3.62 10.40
N SER A 45 -3.41 -3.65 9.19
CA SER A 45 -1.96 -3.53 8.95
C SER A 45 -1.65 -3.08 7.52
N PHE A 46 -0.39 -2.80 7.21
CA PHE A 46 0.03 -2.39 5.85
C PHE A 46 -0.10 -3.50 4.79
N LYS A 47 -0.24 -4.76 5.20
CA LYS A 47 -0.16 -5.96 4.34
C LYS A 47 -1.12 -5.95 3.13
N PRO A 48 -2.35 -5.43 3.20
CA PRO A 48 -3.24 -5.36 2.04
C PRO A 48 -2.61 -4.67 0.84
N ARG A 49 -1.74 -3.68 1.04
CA ARG A 49 -1.04 -3.01 -0.07
C ARG A 49 -0.21 -3.98 -0.89
N GLY A 50 0.62 -4.78 -0.23
CA GLY A 50 1.45 -5.78 -0.90
C GLY A 50 0.65 -6.96 -1.45
N ALA A 51 -0.33 -7.44 -0.68
CA ALA A 51 -1.17 -8.56 -1.07
C ALA A 51 -1.98 -8.26 -2.34
N PHE A 52 -2.68 -7.11 -2.38
CA PHE A 52 -3.41 -6.72 -3.58
C PHE A 52 -2.47 -6.46 -4.75
N ASN A 53 -1.34 -5.80 -4.54
CA ASN A 53 -0.39 -5.55 -5.62
C ASN A 53 0.10 -6.85 -6.27
N ALA A 54 0.49 -7.84 -5.47
CA ALA A 54 0.97 -9.13 -5.97
C ALA A 54 -0.11 -9.91 -6.72
N VAL A 55 -1.32 -10.01 -6.16
CA VAL A 55 -2.43 -10.72 -6.78
C VAL A 55 -2.87 -10.06 -8.08
N LEU A 56 -3.04 -8.74 -8.08
CA LEU A 56 -3.48 -7.99 -9.25
C LEU A 56 -2.43 -7.97 -10.36
N ALA A 57 -1.14 -7.88 -10.02
CA ALA A 57 -0.06 -7.95 -11.01
C ALA A 57 -0.04 -9.30 -11.73
N LEU A 58 -0.19 -10.41 -10.99
CA LEU A 58 -0.29 -11.74 -11.59
C LEU A 58 -1.50 -11.86 -12.52
N LEU A 59 -2.65 -11.30 -12.11
CA LEU A 59 -3.86 -11.31 -12.94
C LEU A 59 -3.69 -10.47 -14.23
N GLU A 60 -3.03 -9.30 -14.15
CA GLU A 60 -2.66 -8.48 -15.32
C GLU A 60 -1.76 -9.24 -16.30
N GLU A 61 -0.85 -10.07 -15.78
CA GLU A 61 0.06 -10.93 -16.56
C GLU A 61 -0.62 -12.23 -17.06
N GLY A 62 -1.91 -12.44 -16.74
CA GLY A 62 -2.64 -13.67 -17.11
C GLY A 62 -2.26 -14.90 -16.28
N THR A 63 -1.50 -14.72 -15.20
CA THR A 63 -1.10 -15.78 -14.27
C THR A 63 -2.12 -15.92 -13.15
N ARG A 64 -2.56 -17.15 -12.87
CA ARG A 64 -3.46 -17.42 -11.74
C ARG A 64 -2.69 -17.35 -10.41
N PRO A 65 -3.10 -16.52 -9.43
CA PRO A 65 -2.53 -16.52 -8.09
C PRO A 65 -2.71 -17.87 -7.40
N ARG A 66 -1.69 -18.33 -6.68
CA ARG A 66 -1.79 -19.50 -5.80
C ARG A 66 -2.28 -19.04 -4.42
N GLY A 67 -3.24 -19.78 -3.85
CA GLY A 67 -3.70 -19.60 -2.47
C GLY A 67 -2.84 -20.36 -1.48
#